data_AF-A0A7J9I434-F1
#
_entry.id   AF-A0A7J9I434-F1
#
_cell.length_a   1.000
_cell.length_b   1.000
_cell.length_c   1.000
_cell.angle_alpha   90.00
_cell.angle_beta   90.00
_cell.angle_gamma   90.00
#
_symmetry.space_group_name_H-M   'P 1'
#
loop_
_entity.id
_entity.type
_entity.pdbx_description
1 polymer ?
#
loop_
_entity_poly.entity_id
_entity_poly.type
_entity_poly.pdbx_seq_one_letter_code
_entity_poly.pdbx_strand_id
1 'polypeptide(L)'
;MLFVSLTPEVTIAGALLSAFYPLLNLFSGFLIPQRYIHLAGYLVLHVQQIPKWWTWLYYLMPTSWTLNCLLTSQYGDINDEVMVFGEAKTVASLLKNYFGFHHDRLPITAILLISYSLIFANLFAFFLSRLNFERR
;
A
#
# COMPACT_ATOMS: atom_id res chain seq x y z
N MET A 1 7.81 16.08 -4.14
CA MET A 1 8.38 16.67 -5.37
C MET A 1 7.35 16.83 -6.49
N LEU A 2 6.63 15.76 -6.90
CA LEU A 2 5.60 15.89 -7.95
C LEU A 2 4.56 17.00 -7.70
N PHE A 3 3.93 17.04 -6.51
CA PHE A 3 2.95 18.08 -6.20
C PHE A 3 3.54 19.50 -6.24
N VAL A 4 4.78 19.68 -5.82
CA VAL A 4 5.48 20.97 -5.89
C VAL A 4 5.68 21.40 -7.35
N SER A 5 5.96 20.47 -8.28
CA SER A 5 6.05 20.81 -9.70
C SER A 5 4.72 21.14 -10.36
N LEU A 6 3.60 20.75 -9.74
CA LEU A 6 2.24 20.96 -10.25
C LEU A 6 1.62 22.28 -9.77
N THR A 7 2.13 22.84 -8.69
CA THR A 7 1.56 24.04 -8.05
C THR A 7 2.55 25.20 -8.05
N PRO A 8 2.06 26.44 -8.18
CA PRO A 8 2.93 27.62 -8.16
C PRO A 8 3.48 27.95 -6.78
N GLU A 9 2.86 27.44 -5.72
CA GLU A 9 3.15 27.82 -4.33
C GLU A 9 3.18 26.57 -3.43
N VAL A 10 4.05 26.61 -2.41
CA VAL A 10 4.39 25.44 -1.59
C VAL A 10 3.27 25.09 -0.61
N THR A 11 2.50 26.05 -0.12
CA THR A 11 1.34 25.81 0.75
C THR A 11 0.25 25.04 0.01
N ILE A 12 -0.03 25.37 -1.26
CA ILE A 12 -0.96 24.59 -2.09
C ILE A 12 -0.45 23.16 -2.29
N ALA A 13 0.85 22.98 -2.59
CA ALA A 13 1.46 21.65 -2.68
C ALA A 13 1.28 20.86 -1.38
N GLY A 14 1.49 21.52 -0.24
CA GLY A 14 1.31 20.96 1.10
C GLY A 14 -0.13 20.54 1.38
N ALA A 15 -1.11 21.35 0.98
CA ALA A 15 -2.54 21.03 1.13
C ALA A 15 -2.96 19.83 0.26
N LEU A 16 -2.45 19.72 -0.97
CA LEU A 16 -2.68 18.54 -1.81
C LEU A 16 -2.05 17.29 -1.20
N LEU A 17 -0.80 17.40 -0.73
CA LEU A 17 -0.11 16.30 -0.06
C LEU A 17 -0.87 15.83 1.19
N SER A 18 -1.33 16.74 2.04
CA SER A 18 -2.07 16.39 3.26
C SER A 18 -3.39 15.68 2.98
N ALA A 19 -4.05 15.99 1.86
CA ALA A 19 -5.23 15.25 1.42
C ALA A 19 -4.89 13.85 0.88
N PHE A 20 -3.74 13.68 0.21
CA PHE A 20 -3.33 12.40 -0.38
C PHE A 20 -2.69 11.42 0.62
N TYR A 21 -1.95 11.90 1.63
CA TYR A 21 -1.27 11.02 2.61
C TYR A 21 -2.21 10.06 3.35
N PRO A 22 -3.40 10.45 3.81
CA PRO A 22 -4.35 9.54 4.42
C PRO A 22 -4.78 8.42 3.46
N LEU A 23 -4.97 8.71 2.17
CA LEU A 23 -5.36 7.70 1.18
C LEU A 23 -4.27 6.64 1.00
N LEU A 24 -2.99 7.06 0.98
CA LEU A 24 -1.85 6.13 0.92
C LEU A 24 -1.83 5.19 2.12
N ASN A 25 -2.23 5.64 3.31
CA ASN A 25 -2.25 4.80 4.51
C ASN A 25 -3.52 3.94 4.59
N LEU A 26 -4.68 4.51 4.28
CA LEU A 26 -5.98 3.84 4.35
C LEU A 26 -6.04 2.62 3.42
N PHE A 27 -5.55 2.77 2.19
CA PHE A 27 -5.54 1.72 1.17
C PHE A 27 -4.21 0.95 1.11
N SER A 28 -3.40 1.01 2.16
CA SER A 28 -2.14 0.24 2.25
C SER A 28 -2.34 -1.25 2.54
N GLY A 29 -3.55 -1.67 2.91
CA GLY A 29 -3.83 -3.04 3.37
C GLY A 29 -3.46 -3.32 4.83
N PHE A 30 -2.89 -2.35 5.55
CA PHE A 30 -2.55 -2.52 6.97
C PHE A 30 -3.67 -2.05 7.90
N LEU A 31 -4.15 -0.81 7.72
CA LEU A 31 -5.28 -0.28 8.51
C LEU A 31 -6.60 -0.97 8.16
N ILE A 32 -6.80 -1.25 6.88
CA ILE A 32 -7.95 -2.02 6.36
C ILE A 32 -7.38 -3.25 5.63
N PRO A 33 -7.27 -4.40 6.32
CA PRO A 33 -6.82 -5.64 5.71
C PRO A 33 -7.62 -6.02 4.47
N GLN A 34 -6.95 -6.44 3.41
CA GLN A 34 -7.61 -6.82 2.16
C GLN A 34 -8.57 -8.01 2.37
N ARG A 35 -8.23 -8.94 3.28
CA ARG A 35 -8.98 -10.16 3.53
C ARG A 35 -9.12 -10.41 5.04
N TYR A 36 -10.28 -10.11 5.59
CA TYR A 36 -10.60 -10.47 6.96
C TYR A 36 -11.09 -11.91 7.05
N ILE A 37 -10.61 -12.63 8.06
CA ILE A 37 -11.19 -13.90 8.48
C ILE A 37 -12.00 -13.61 9.73
N HIS A 38 -13.31 -13.72 9.62
CA HIS A 38 -14.19 -13.72 10.79
C HIS A 38 -14.51 -15.16 11.14
N LEU A 39 -14.31 -15.52 12.41
CA LEU A 39 -14.82 -16.76 12.98
C LEU A 39 -16.17 -16.42 13.63
N ALA A 40 -17.26 -16.74 12.92
CA ALA A 40 -18.60 -16.70 13.49
C ALA A 40 -18.97 -18.11 13.95
N GLY A 41 -18.58 -18.47 15.17
CA GLY A 41 -18.76 -19.85 15.69
C GLY A 41 -17.82 -20.84 14.98
N TYR A 42 -18.38 -21.89 14.39
CA TYR A 42 -17.62 -22.94 13.66
C TYR A 42 -17.32 -22.61 12.19
N LEU A 43 -17.75 -21.45 11.69
CA LEU A 43 -17.68 -21.13 10.26
C LEU A 43 -16.57 -20.10 9.98
N VAL A 44 -15.66 -20.47 9.08
CA VAL A 44 -14.59 -19.58 8.58
C VAL A 44 -15.16 -18.74 7.45
N LEU A 45 -15.44 -17.46 7.71
CA LEU A 45 -15.90 -16.51 6.70
C LEU A 45 -14.76 -15.63 6.22
N HIS A 46 -14.49 -15.68 4.92
CA HIS A 46 -13.60 -14.73 4.27
C HIS A 46 -14.39 -13.48 3.86
N VAL A 47 -14.21 -12.41 4.63
CA VAL A 47 -14.81 -11.11 4.36
C VAL A 47 -13.76 -10.20 3.73
N GLN A 48 -14.01 -9.70 2.53
CA GLN A 48 -13.17 -8.62 1.98
C GLN A 48 -13.59 -7.32 2.63
N GLN A 49 -12.70 -6.70 3.42
CA GLN A 49 -13.03 -5.42 4.07
C GLN A 49 -13.00 -4.26 3.07
N ILE A 50 -12.13 -4.35 2.07
CA ILE A 50 -12.12 -3.41 0.95
C ILE A 50 -13.21 -3.83 -0.04
N PRO A 51 -14.20 -2.98 -0.32
CA PRO A 51 -15.23 -3.27 -1.32
C PRO A 51 -14.59 -3.62 -2.68
N LYS A 52 -15.15 -4.58 -3.42
CA LYS A 52 -14.60 -5.04 -4.71
C LYS A 52 -14.32 -3.89 -5.69
N TRP A 53 -15.18 -2.87 -5.68
CA TRP A 53 -15.04 -1.69 -6.53
C TRP A 53 -13.90 -0.75 -6.11
N TRP A 54 -13.36 -0.87 -4.89
CA TRP A 54 -12.27 -0.04 -4.36
C TRP A 54 -10.93 -0.80 -4.36
N THR A 55 -10.91 -2.07 -4.75
CA THR A 55 -9.70 -2.90 -4.79
C THR A 55 -8.63 -2.33 -5.72
N TRP A 56 -9.00 -1.60 -6.78
CA TRP A 56 -8.00 -0.95 -7.64
C TRP A 56 -7.25 0.18 -6.92
N LEU A 57 -7.87 0.89 -5.96
CA LEU A 57 -7.18 1.91 -5.16
C LEU A 57 -6.07 1.25 -4.34
N TYR A 58 -6.35 0.10 -3.73
CA TYR A 58 -5.35 -0.69 -3.01
C TYR A 58 -4.15 -1.04 -3.88
N TYR A 59 -4.37 -1.52 -5.11
CA TYR A 59 -3.27 -1.85 -6.02
C TYR A 59 -2.60 -0.63 -6.65
N LEU A 60 -3.25 0.54 -6.68
CA LEU A 60 -2.67 1.78 -7.20
C LEU A 60 -1.76 2.46 -6.17
N MET A 61 -1.99 2.24 -4.87
CA MET A 61 -1.18 2.82 -3.81
C MET A 61 0.20 2.13 -3.71
N PRO A 62 1.32 2.88 -3.83
CA PRO A 62 2.66 2.29 -3.69
C PRO A 62 2.91 1.72 -2.29
N THR A 63 2.27 2.27 -1.25
CA THR A 63 2.37 1.80 0.14
C THR A 63 1.89 0.37 0.33
N SER A 64 0.86 -0.08 -0.39
CA SER A 64 0.39 -1.47 -0.36
C SER A 64 1.48 -2.44 -0.79
N TRP A 65 2.12 -2.14 -1.92
CA TRP A 65 3.24 -2.92 -2.43
C TRP A 65 4.46 -2.86 -1.50
N THR A 66 4.78 -1.68 -0.94
CA THR A 66 5.86 -1.53 0.04
C THR A 66 5.64 -2.38 1.27
N LEU A 67 4.44 -2.38 1.85
CA LEU A 67 4.14 -3.19 3.03
C LEU A 67 4.16 -4.68 2.73
N ASN A 68 3.62 -5.09 1.57
CA ASN A 68 3.77 -6.47 1.11
C ASN A 68 5.26 -6.86 1.04
N CYS A 69 6.11 -6.01 0.44
CA CYS A 69 7.54 -6.24 0.33
C CYS A 69 8.19 -6.40 1.70
N LEU A 70 8.06 -5.39 2.57
CA LEU A 70 8.78 -5.32 3.83
C LEU A 70 8.34 -6.39 4.82
N LEU A 71 7.05 -6.66 4.91
CA LEU A 71 6.54 -7.63 5.89
C LEU A 71 6.78 -9.05 5.43
N THR A 72 6.59 -9.36 4.15
CA THR A 72 6.79 -10.74 3.67
C THR A 72 8.26 -11.09 3.51
N SER A 73 9.14 -10.14 3.16
CA SER A 73 10.59 -10.41 3.12
C SER A 73 11.19 -10.68 4.51
N GLN A 74 10.63 -10.09 5.57
CA GLN A 74 11.12 -10.26 6.94
C GLN A 74 10.45 -11.41 7.69
N TYR A 75 9.15 -11.63 7.48
CA TYR A 75 8.37 -12.58 8.29
C TYR A 75 7.56 -13.58 7.46
N GLY A 76 7.70 -13.57 6.13
CA GLY A 76 6.90 -14.43 5.24
C GLY A 76 7.30 -15.91 5.26
N ASP A 77 8.45 -16.23 5.82
CA ASP A 77 9.02 -17.58 5.99
C ASP A 77 9.17 -17.97 7.47
N ILE A 78 8.76 -17.09 8.40
CA ILE A 78 8.81 -17.34 9.84
C ILE A 78 7.59 -18.17 10.26
N ASN A 79 7.88 -19.35 10.79
CA ASN A 79 6.90 -20.32 11.29
C ASN A 79 6.65 -20.21 12.80
N ASP A 80 7.22 -19.20 13.47
CA ASP A 80 6.96 -18.95 14.88
C ASP A 80 5.49 -18.66 15.13
N GLU A 81 4.92 -19.34 16.11
CA GLU A 81 3.53 -19.18 16.49
C GLU A 81 3.33 -17.97 17.41
N VAL A 82 2.33 -17.17 17.07
CA VAL A 82 1.86 -16.04 17.86
C VAL A 82 0.40 -16.21 18.18
N MET A 83 0.00 -15.84 19.39
CA MET A 83 -1.40 -15.85 19.81
C MET A 83 -2.14 -14.66 19.19
N VAL A 84 -3.02 -14.94 18.23
CA VAL A 84 -3.79 -13.92 17.49
C VAL A 84 -5.26 -14.26 17.60
N PHE A 85 -6.05 -13.35 18.18
CA PHE A 85 -7.48 -13.54 18.45
C PHE A 85 -7.80 -14.81 19.27
N GLY A 86 -6.90 -15.22 20.17
CA GLY A 86 -7.08 -16.42 21.00
C GLY A 86 -6.68 -17.74 20.33
N GLU A 87 -6.18 -17.71 19.10
CA GLU A 87 -5.67 -18.88 18.37
C GLU A 87 -4.17 -18.75 18.10
N ALA A 88 -3.42 -19.85 18.24
CA ALA A 88 -2.03 -19.90 17.81
C ALA A 88 -1.97 -19.92 16.28
N LYS A 89 -1.31 -18.91 15.68
CA LYS A 89 -1.12 -18.80 14.23
C LYS A 89 0.31 -18.41 13.94
N THR A 90 0.88 -18.94 12.86
CA THR A 90 2.19 -18.49 12.40
C THR A 90 2.13 -17.07 11.86
N VAL A 91 3.22 -16.31 12.01
CA VAL A 91 3.32 -14.94 11.47
C VAL A 91 3.12 -14.94 9.95
N ALA A 92 3.70 -15.91 9.24
CA ALA A 92 3.49 -16.07 7.80
C ALA A 92 2.01 -16.30 7.43
N SER A 93 1.28 -17.10 8.21
CA SER A 93 -0.16 -17.32 8.02
C SER A 93 -0.95 -16.05 8.28
N LEU A 94 -0.60 -15.26 9.30
CA LEU A 94 -1.24 -13.98 9.57
C LEU A 94 -1.06 -13.01 8.39
N LEU A 95 0.17 -12.83 7.89
CA LEU A 95 0.44 -11.95 6.75
C LEU A 95 -0.38 -12.35 5.51
N LYS A 96 -0.41 -13.65 5.18
CA LYS A 96 -1.11 -14.15 4.00
C LYS A 96 -2.63 -14.12 4.14
N ASN A 97 -3.15 -14.63 5.25
CA ASN A 97 -4.58 -14.91 5.40
C ASN A 97 -5.38 -13.72 5.95
N TYR A 98 -4.76 -12.89 6.78
CA TYR A 98 -5.38 -11.68 7.35
C TYR A 98 -5.03 -10.42 6.56
N PHE A 99 -3.74 -10.14 6.34
CA PHE A 99 -3.36 -8.92 5.62
C PHE A 99 -3.48 -9.05 4.09
N GLY A 100 -3.39 -10.28 3.56
CA GLY A 100 -3.33 -10.50 2.11
C GLY A 100 -1.95 -10.21 1.52
N PHE A 101 -0.91 -10.26 2.35
CA PHE A 101 0.48 -10.08 1.94
C PHE A 101 1.11 -11.42 1.58
N HIS A 102 1.67 -11.49 0.38
CA HIS A 102 2.10 -12.69 -0.31
C HIS A 102 3.60 -12.65 -0.57
N HIS A 103 4.34 -13.54 0.08
CA HIS A 103 5.79 -13.69 -0.12
C HIS A 103 6.13 -14.11 -1.56
N ASP A 104 5.26 -14.89 -2.21
CA ASP A 104 5.37 -15.30 -3.61
C ASP A 104 5.35 -14.11 -4.60
N ARG A 105 4.84 -12.94 -4.18
CA ARG A 105 4.76 -11.73 -5.02
C ARG A 105 5.96 -10.82 -4.90
N LEU A 106 6.99 -11.16 -4.10
CA LEU A 106 8.17 -10.31 -3.91
C LEU A 106 8.82 -9.81 -5.22
N PRO A 107 9.03 -10.66 -6.26
CA PRO A 107 9.59 -10.18 -7.52
C PRO A 107 8.70 -9.16 -8.24
N ILE A 108 7.38 -9.39 -8.23
CA ILE A 108 6.39 -8.49 -8.84
C ILE A 108 6.37 -7.16 -8.09
N THR A 109 6.36 -7.22 -6.76
CA THR A 109 6.42 -6.06 -5.89
C THR A 109 7.67 -5.21 -6.15
N ALA A 110 8.84 -5.83 -6.30
CA ALA A 110 10.08 -5.12 -6.60
C ALA A 110 10.00 -4.35 -7.94
N ILE A 111 9.51 -5.00 -8.99
CA ILE A 111 9.33 -4.38 -10.31
C ILE A 111 8.35 -3.20 -10.24
N LEU A 112 7.23 -3.37 -9.54
CA LEU A 112 6.23 -2.31 -9.40
C LEU A 112 6.78 -1.10 -8.64
N LEU A 113 7.51 -1.32 -7.55
CA LEU A 113 8.12 -0.22 -6.77
C LEU A 113 9.12 0.58 -7.62
N ILE A 114 9.98 -0.10 -8.39
CA ILE A 114 10.88 0.58 -9.34
C ILE A 114 10.09 1.36 -10.38
N SER A 115 9.03 0.76 -10.94
CA SER A 115 8.17 1.39 -11.94
C SER A 115 7.50 2.66 -11.39
N TYR A 116 6.99 2.63 -10.16
CA TYR A 116 6.42 3.82 -9.50
C TYR A 116 7.45 4.94 -9.39
N SER A 117 8.66 4.64 -8.92
CA SER A 117 9.73 5.66 -8.81
C SER A 117 10.04 6.30 -10.16
N LEU A 118 10.15 5.50 -11.23
CA LEU A 118 10.39 6.00 -12.57
C LEU A 118 9.22 6.85 -13.08
N ILE A 119 7.97 6.40 -12.91
CA ILE A 119 6.79 7.16 -13.33
C ILE A 119 6.73 8.52 -12.61
N PHE A 120 6.90 8.54 -11.28
CA PHE A 120 6.87 9.78 -10.52
C PHE A 120 8.02 10.73 -10.88
N ALA A 121 9.22 10.21 -11.13
CA ALA A 121 10.36 11.01 -11.58
C ALA A 121 10.11 11.63 -12.96
N ASN A 122 9.60 10.86 -13.91
CA ASN A 122 9.27 11.34 -15.26
C ASN A 122 8.15 12.38 -15.24
N LEU A 123 7.07 12.14 -14.48
CA LEU A 123 5.99 13.12 -14.32
C LEU A 123 6.51 14.41 -13.68
N PHE A 124 7.33 14.31 -12.64
CA PHE A 124 7.94 15.49 -12.01
C PHE A 124 8.77 16.30 -13.01
N ALA A 125 9.67 15.66 -13.77
CA ALA A 125 10.48 16.34 -14.77
C ALA A 125 9.62 16.98 -15.88
N PHE A 126 8.58 16.27 -16.34
CA PHE A 126 7.65 16.78 -17.35
C PHE A 126 6.91 18.03 -16.88
N PHE A 127 6.29 17.99 -15.69
CA PHE A 127 5.53 19.13 -15.16
C PHE A 127 6.44 20.30 -14.81
N LEU A 128 7.62 20.03 -14.23
CA LEU A 128 8.61 21.07 -13.98
C LEU A 128 9.00 21.80 -15.27
N SER A 129 9.23 21.06 -16.36
CA SER A 129 9.59 21.65 -17.65
C SER A 129 8.45 22.42 -18.32
N ARG A 130 7.20 21.95 -18.18
CA ARG A 130 6.03 22.52 -18.88
C ARG A 130 5.40 23.69 -18.15
N LEU A 131 5.24 23.58 -16.82
CA LEU A 131 4.56 24.59 -16.02
C LEU A 131 5.52 25.70 -15.56
N ASN A 132 6.78 25.33 -15.25
CA ASN A 132 7.89 26.20 -14.85
C ASN A 132 7.48 27.57 -14.30
N PHE A 133 6.98 27.58 -13.06
CA PHE A 133 6.44 28.78 -12.41
C PHE A 133 7.48 29.84 -12.06
N GLU A 134 8.78 29.49 -12.00
CA GLU A 134 9.85 30.44 -11.68
C GLU A 134 10.22 31.37 -12.86
N ARG A 135 9.78 31.04 -14.08
CA ARG A 135 10.14 31.79 -15.30
C ARG A 135 9.03 32.71 -15.82
N ARG A 136 7.91 32.84 -15.10
CA ARG A 136 6.77 33.70 -15.43
C ARG A 136 6.80 35.00 -14.64
#